data_AF-A0A8B7N9V3-F1
#
_entry.id   AF-A0A8B7N9V3-F1
#
_cell.length_a   1.000
_cell.length_b   1.000
_cell.length_c   1.000
_cell.angle_alpha   90.00
_cell.angle_beta   90.00
_cell.angle_gamma   90.00
#
_symmetry.space_group_name_H-M   'P 1'
#
loop_
_entity.id
_entity.type
_entity.pdbx_description
1 polymer ?
#
loop_
_entity_poly.entity_id
_entity_poly.type
_entity_poly.pdbx_seq_one_letter_code
_entity_poly.pdbx_strand_id
1 'polypeptide(L)'
;MGAYVHLCLSFLAVISNYNVQAFDIPDLRYLKAYISDDPDGPYHEFLDYSPDLRDQGLDNSIKRVCLTGIWFLYSDYNYSEESTELWGPVRVNGCLDFELTLSTSSLRYAGSPYHLDDSYYNLYEGINYCGREFRGNTNADSLLEFDLRVSSVIICGQSPWTFFTGLQFTGEAVCLYPANIATGNNISLHWNGLPTMELLGLPDNSIRSVAKGCLTDNVYPNNHLQVELGDAVELGDAVELRDAVKLGDAVELEDAVELENAVKLGDAVEIGDAVEH
;
A
#
# COMPACT_ATOMS: atom_id res chain seq x y z
N MET A 1 -51.30 34.82 54.27
CA MET A 1 -50.71 33.67 54.99
C MET A 1 -51.12 32.40 54.24
N GLY A 2 -50.14 31.70 53.63
CA GLY A 2 -50.31 30.42 52.91
C GLY A 2 -51.12 30.49 51.61
N ALA A 3 -50.82 29.82 50.50
CA ALA A 3 -49.94 28.69 50.30
C ALA A 3 -49.41 28.68 48.85
N TYR A 4 -48.17 28.23 48.71
CA TYR A 4 -47.48 27.90 47.46
C TYR A 4 -48.02 26.58 46.86
N VAL A 5 -48.14 26.57 45.52
CA VAL A 5 -47.74 25.50 44.57
C VAL A 5 -48.41 24.12 44.68
N HIS A 6 -49.03 23.67 43.58
CA HIS A 6 -48.60 22.51 42.78
C HIS A 6 -49.67 22.17 41.72
N LEU A 7 -49.43 22.58 40.46
CA LEU A 7 -50.09 21.97 39.31
C LEU A 7 -49.28 20.72 38.95
N CYS A 8 -49.79 19.54 39.28
CA CYS A 8 -49.22 18.26 38.81
C CYS A 8 -49.51 18.08 37.31
N LEU A 9 -48.54 18.41 36.47
CA LEU A 9 -48.47 17.90 35.10
C LEU A 9 -47.61 16.64 35.13
N SER A 10 -48.27 15.49 35.20
CA SER A 10 -47.66 14.19 34.96
C SER A 10 -47.24 14.07 33.50
N PHE A 11 -45.98 14.37 33.19
CA PHE A 11 -45.34 13.92 31.95
C PHE A 11 -44.79 12.52 32.20
N LEU A 12 -45.49 11.50 31.69
CA LEU A 12 -44.93 10.17 31.49
C LEU A 12 -43.90 10.27 30.37
N ALA A 13 -42.62 10.35 30.73
CA ALA A 13 -41.53 10.13 29.80
C ALA A 13 -41.46 8.62 29.51
N VAL A 14 -41.98 8.20 28.35
CA VAL A 14 -41.68 6.88 27.79
C VAL A 14 -40.25 6.94 27.27
N ILE A 15 -39.29 6.56 28.11
CA ILE A 15 -37.93 6.28 27.66
C ILE A 15 -38.03 4.94 26.93
N SER A 16 -38.13 4.98 25.60
CA SER A 16 -37.86 3.78 24.81
C SER A 16 -36.38 3.44 25.00
N ASN A 17 -36.11 2.38 25.76
CA ASN A 17 -34.81 1.72 25.79
C ASN A 17 -34.55 1.13 24.40
N TYR A 18 -34.12 1.97 23.45
CA TYR A 18 -33.36 1.48 22.32
C TYR A 18 -31.98 1.14 22.87
N ASN A 19 -31.84 -0.10 23.35
CA ASN A 19 -30.54 -0.76 23.37
C ASN A 19 -30.14 -0.91 21.90
N VAL A 20 -29.55 0.14 21.33
CA VAL A 20 -28.66 -0.03 20.20
C VAL A 20 -27.49 -0.79 20.79
N GLN A 21 -27.54 -2.13 20.73
CA GLN A 21 -26.30 -2.88 20.71
C GLN A 21 -25.56 -2.33 19.50
N ALA A 22 -24.55 -1.48 19.75
CA ALA A 22 -23.50 -1.28 18.78
C ALA A 22 -23.02 -2.71 18.47
N PHE A 23 -23.37 -3.20 17.29
CA PHE A 23 -22.60 -4.28 16.71
C PHE A 23 -21.22 -3.67 16.55
N ASP A 24 -20.31 -3.97 17.48
CA ASP A 24 -18.88 -3.79 17.25
C ASP A 24 -18.59 -4.59 15.99
N ILE A 25 -18.55 -3.89 14.85
CA ILE A 25 -18.00 -4.44 13.64
C ILE A 25 -16.54 -4.71 14.02
N PRO A 26 -16.11 -5.99 14.06
CA PRO A 26 -14.77 -6.32 14.51
C PRO A 26 -13.79 -5.51 13.69
N ASP A 27 -12.87 -4.82 14.37
CA ASP A 27 -11.80 -4.12 13.69
C ASP A 27 -11.01 -5.16 12.91
N LEU A 28 -11.12 -5.09 11.59
CA LEU A 28 -10.46 -6.04 10.72
C LEU A 28 -8.95 -5.78 10.68
N ARG A 29 -8.44 -4.70 11.29
CA ARG A 29 -7.02 -4.34 11.30
C ARG A 29 -6.43 -4.79 12.62
N TYR A 30 -5.71 -5.90 12.58
CA TYR A 30 -5.09 -6.43 13.79
C TYR A 30 -3.76 -7.09 13.45
N LEU A 31 -2.90 -7.16 14.46
CA LEU A 31 -1.74 -8.03 14.48
C LEU A 31 -1.74 -8.81 15.79
N LYS A 32 -1.80 -10.14 15.69
CA LYS A 32 -1.68 -11.07 16.81
C LYS A 32 -0.26 -11.57 16.86
N ALA A 33 0.48 -11.21 17.90
CA ALA A 33 1.86 -11.60 18.13
C ALA A 33 1.93 -12.78 19.10
N TYR A 34 2.59 -13.85 18.68
CA TYR A 34 2.78 -15.08 19.43
C TYR A 34 4.25 -15.21 19.83
N ILE A 35 4.50 -15.57 21.09
CA ILE A 35 5.85 -15.79 21.64
C ILE A 35 6.26 -17.27 21.65
N SER A 36 5.34 -18.16 21.29
CA SER A 36 5.54 -19.59 21.18
C SER A 36 5.38 -20.06 19.74
N ASP A 37 6.01 -21.19 19.42
CA ASP A 37 5.85 -21.87 18.13
C ASP A 37 4.50 -22.62 18.04
N ASP A 38 3.73 -22.64 19.14
CA ASP A 38 2.37 -23.18 19.18
C ASP A 38 1.37 -22.22 18.50
N PRO A 39 0.75 -22.62 17.37
CA PRO A 39 -0.20 -21.76 16.64
C PRO A 39 -1.49 -21.48 17.43
N ASP A 40 -1.84 -22.31 18.41
CA ASP A 40 -2.99 -22.12 19.30
C ASP A 40 -2.58 -21.53 20.65
N GLY A 41 -1.31 -21.13 20.78
CA GLY A 41 -0.76 -20.51 21.97
C GLY A 41 -1.35 -19.12 22.26
N PRO A 42 -1.09 -18.58 23.47
CA PRO A 42 -1.51 -17.23 23.81
C PRO A 42 -0.83 -16.20 22.90
N TYR A 43 -1.57 -15.16 22.52
CA TYR A 43 -1.07 -14.04 21.74
C TYR A 43 -1.37 -12.71 22.43
N HIS A 44 -0.59 -11.70 22.06
CA HIS A 44 -0.93 -10.31 22.30
C HIS A 44 -1.52 -9.71 21.02
N GLU A 45 -2.62 -8.97 21.14
CA GLU A 45 -3.27 -8.34 20.00
C GLU A 45 -2.95 -6.84 19.97
N PHE A 46 -2.47 -6.39 18.82
CA PHE A 46 -2.23 -4.99 18.50
C PHE A 46 -3.32 -4.50 17.55
N LEU A 47 -3.97 -3.40 17.93
CA LEU A 47 -4.93 -2.64 17.11
C LEU A 47 -4.40 -1.24 16.76
N ASP A 48 -3.27 -0.86 17.36
CA ASP A 48 -2.63 0.44 17.18
C ASP A 48 -1.11 0.30 17.28
N TYR A 49 -0.42 1.42 17.17
CA TYR A 49 1.02 1.55 17.16
C TYR A 49 1.63 1.16 18.50
N SER A 50 2.78 0.48 18.48
CA SER A 50 3.63 0.29 19.66
C SER A 50 5.06 0.75 19.36
N PRO A 51 5.48 1.92 19.87
CA PRO A 51 6.83 2.43 19.66
C PRO A 51 7.89 1.68 20.49
N ASP A 52 7.46 0.93 21.51
CA ASP A 52 8.34 0.19 22.41
C ASP A 52 7.66 -1.09 22.91
N LEU A 53 8.07 -2.23 22.38
CA LEU A 53 7.50 -3.53 22.74
C LEU A 53 7.87 -3.99 24.16
N ARG A 54 8.77 -3.30 24.87
CA ARG A 54 9.02 -3.57 26.30
C ARG A 54 7.80 -3.25 27.14
N ASP A 55 6.96 -2.31 26.72
CA ASP A 55 5.71 -1.97 27.41
C ASP A 55 4.71 -3.14 27.41
N GLN A 56 4.78 -4.01 26.40
CA GLN A 56 3.98 -5.23 26.32
C GLN A 56 4.76 -6.48 26.78
N GLY A 57 6.05 -6.35 27.13
CA GLY A 57 6.93 -7.48 27.45
C GLY A 57 7.23 -8.39 26.27
N LEU A 58 7.22 -7.87 25.04
CA LEU A 58 7.35 -8.62 23.79
C LEU A 58 8.63 -8.32 23.01
N ASP A 59 9.48 -7.43 23.53
CA ASP A 59 10.76 -7.05 22.95
C ASP A 59 11.57 -8.29 22.57
N ASN A 60 11.91 -8.41 21.28
CA ASN A 60 12.69 -9.49 20.69
C ASN A 60 12.17 -10.91 20.99
N SER A 61 10.87 -11.03 21.27
CA SER A 61 10.25 -12.27 21.74
C SER A 61 9.18 -12.80 20.78
N ILE A 62 8.78 -12.02 19.78
CA ILE A 62 7.77 -12.40 18.79
C ILE A 62 8.34 -13.51 17.88
N LYS A 63 7.64 -14.63 17.80
CA LYS A 63 7.99 -15.79 16.97
C LYS A 63 7.07 -16.01 15.79
N ARG A 64 5.81 -15.56 15.90
CA ARG A 64 4.80 -15.68 14.86
C ARG A 64 3.85 -14.51 14.93
N VAL A 65 3.39 -14.04 13.78
CA VAL A 65 2.30 -13.06 13.68
C VAL A 65 1.17 -13.60 12.83
N CYS A 66 -0.07 -13.35 13.26
CA CYS A 66 -1.26 -13.50 12.43
C CYS A 66 -1.94 -12.14 12.32
N LEU A 67 -2.16 -11.65 11.10
CA LEU A 67 -2.57 -10.27 10.89
C LEU A 67 -3.52 -10.09 9.71
N THR A 68 -4.26 -8.99 9.79
CA THR A 68 -4.97 -8.38 8.69
C THR A 68 -4.60 -6.90 8.65
N GLY A 69 -4.16 -6.41 7.49
CA GLY A 69 -3.68 -5.04 7.31
C GLY A 69 -2.25 -4.96 6.78
N ILE A 70 -1.73 -3.74 6.78
CA ILE A 70 -0.33 -3.43 6.46
C ILE A 70 0.37 -3.12 7.77
N TRP A 71 1.18 -4.05 8.27
CA TRP A 71 1.88 -3.88 9.54
C TRP A 71 3.38 -3.90 9.31
N PHE A 72 4.08 -2.95 9.91
CA PHE A 72 5.53 -2.86 9.90
C PHE A 72 6.07 -3.18 11.28
N LEU A 73 7.06 -4.06 11.32
CA LEU A 73 7.80 -4.45 12.51
C LEU A 73 9.25 -4.01 12.33
N TYR A 74 9.83 -3.43 13.37
CA TYR A 74 11.15 -2.82 13.34
C TYR A 74 12.06 -3.44 14.40
N SER A 75 13.32 -3.62 14.05
CA SER A 75 14.41 -4.05 14.96
C SER A 75 14.65 -3.05 16.10
N ASP A 76 14.36 -1.77 15.88
CA ASP A 76 14.61 -0.69 16.83
C ASP A 76 13.33 -0.10 17.41
N TYR A 77 13.49 0.67 18.48
CA TYR A 77 12.42 1.43 19.09
C TYR A 77 12.03 2.64 18.24
N ASN A 78 10.81 3.13 18.44
CA ASN A 78 10.27 4.35 17.81
C ASN A 78 10.35 4.36 16.28
N TYR A 79 10.28 3.19 15.63
CA TYR A 79 10.30 3.08 14.17
C TYR A 79 11.56 3.71 13.55
N SER A 80 12.72 3.57 14.20
CA SER A 80 13.96 4.26 13.84
C SER A 80 14.30 4.20 12.35
N GLU A 81 14.86 5.28 11.80
CA GLU A 81 15.46 5.30 10.45
C GLU A 81 16.67 4.38 10.32
N GLU A 82 17.29 4.01 11.45
CA GLU A 82 18.40 3.06 11.51
C GLU A 82 17.94 1.60 11.46
N SER A 83 16.62 1.34 11.45
CA SER A 83 16.11 -0.03 11.39
C SER A 83 16.48 -0.71 10.10
N THR A 84 17.32 -1.73 10.24
CA THR A 84 17.91 -2.48 9.12
C THR A 84 17.00 -3.60 8.61
N GLU A 85 16.03 -4.00 9.41
CA GLU A 85 15.12 -5.12 9.13
C GLU A 85 13.67 -4.61 9.16
N LEU A 86 13.09 -4.40 7.98
CA LEU A 86 11.67 -4.12 7.84
C LEU A 86 10.97 -5.42 7.43
N TRP A 87 10.13 -5.95 8.31
CA TRP A 87 9.14 -6.96 7.94
C TRP A 87 7.77 -6.30 7.86
N GLY A 88 7.29 -6.15 6.63
CA GLY A 88 6.03 -5.47 6.30
C GLY A 88 4.99 -6.40 5.70
N PRO A 89 4.49 -7.45 6.39
CA PRO A 89 3.49 -8.31 5.79
C PRO A 89 2.21 -7.51 5.55
N VAL A 90 1.90 -7.24 4.28
CA VAL A 90 0.52 -6.99 3.88
C VAL A 90 -0.16 -8.35 3.79
N ARG A 91 -1.06 -8.64 4.73
CA ARG A 91 -1.85 -9.88 4.70
C ARG A 91 -3.29 -9.58 5.05
N VAL A 92 -4.17 -10.46 4.59
CA VAL A 92 -5.57 -10.51 5.01
C VAL A 92 -5.83 -11.91 5.55
N ASN A 93 -6.10 -12.01 6.85
CA ASN A 93 -6.25 -13.26 7.59
C ASN A 93 -5.07 -14.23 7.40
N GLY A 94 -3.86 -13.70 7.34
CA GLY A 94 -2.65 -14.47 7.07
C GLY A 94 -1.75 -14.55 8.29
N CYS A 95 -1.04 -15.67 8.43
CA CYS A 95 -0.02 -15.84 9.44
C CYS A 95 1.37 -16.00 8.83
N LEU A 96 2.38 -15.70 9.63
CA LEU A 96 3.77 -15.77 9.27
C LEU A 96 4.60 -16.13 10.51
N ASP A 97 5.50 -17.09 10.34
CA ASP A 97 6.50 -17.47 11.34
C ASP A 97 7.79 -16.69 11.11
N PHE A 98 8.45 -16.26 12.18
CA PHE A 98 9.73 -15.57 12.13
C PHE A 98 10.86 -16.59 12.15
N GLU A 99 11.86 -16.39 11.28
CA GLU A 99 13.14 -17.07 11.47
C GLU A 99 13.81 -16.52 12.75
N LEU A 100 14.57 -17.38 13.45
CA LEU A 100 15.18 -17.12 14.76
C LEU A 100 16.11 -15.89 14.83
N THR A 101 16.36 -15.20 13.72
CA THR A 101 17.29 -14.07 13.63
C THR A 101 16.61 -12.70 13.68
N LEU A 102 15.29 -12.62 13.50
CA LEU A 102 14.60 -11.34 13.43
C LEU A 102 14.38 -10.74 14.82
N SER A 103 14.96 -9.56 15.02
CA SER A 103 14.73 -8.73 16.20
C SER A 103 13.50 -7.84 15.97
N THR A 104 12.67 -7.66 16.99
CA THR A 104 11.53 -6.74 16.90
C THR A 104 11.35 -6.00 18.21
N SER A 105 11.41 -4.67 18.12
CA SER A 105 11.38 -3.74 19.25
C SER A 105 10.28 -2.69 19.12
N SER A 106 9.74 -2.45 17.92
CA SER A 106 8.55 -1.62 17.71
C SER A 106 7.72 -2.07 16.51
N LEU A 107 6.46 -1.66 16.45
CA LEU A 107 5.56 -1.95 15.33
C LEU A 107 4.53 -0.84 15.09
N ARG A 108 4.09 -0.68 13.83
CA ARG A 108 3.00 0.24 13.45
C ARG A 108 2.19 -0.26 12.27
N TYR A 109 1.00 0.30 12.11
CA TYR A 109 0.07 -0.01 11.03
C TYR A 109 0.05 1.10 9.97
N ALA A 110 0.04 0.75 8.69
CA ALA A 110 -0.21 1.70 7.61
C ALA A 110 -1.62 1.55 7.05
N GLY A 111 -2.30 2.68 6.86
CA GLY A 111 -3.67 2.75 6.35
C GLY A 111 -4.65 3.51 7.24
N SER A 112 -5.93 3.44 6.88
CA SER A 112 -7.00 4.19 7.55
C SER A 112 -7.24 3.72 8.98
N PRO A 113 -7.47 4.63 9.95
CA PRO A 113 -7.86 4.31 11.31
C PRO A 113 -9.31 3.77 11.44
N TYR A 114 -10.09 3.75 10.36
CA TYR A 114 -11.54 3.49 10.39
C TYR A 114 -11.95 2.17 9.72
N HIS A 115 -11.58 1.96 8.46
CA HIS A 115 -11.86 0.73 7.72
C HIS A 115 -10.64 0.24 6.94
N LEU A 116 -10.53 -1.08 6.78
CA LEU A 116 -9.36 -1.73 6.18
C LEU A 116 -9.03 -1.24 4.76
N ASP A 117 -10.03 -1.07 3.90
CA ASP A 117 -9.86 -0.73 2.46
C ASP A 117 -10.23 0.72 2.13
N ASP A 118 -10.25 1.59 3.14
CA ASP A 118 -10.47 3.03 2.95
C ASP A 118 -9.28 3.67 2.23
N SER A 119 -9.58 4.67 1.39
CA SER A 119 -8.51 5.44 0.72
C SER A 119 -7.68 6.23 1.73
N TYR A 120 -6.39 5.90 1.81
CA TYR A 120 -5.48 6.51 2.77
C TYR A 120 -4.06 6.58 2.21
N TYR A 121 -3.29 7.58 2.62
CA TYR A 121 -1.85 7.65 2.37
C TYR A 121 -1.08 7.75 3.68
N ASN A 122 0.10 7.15 3.70
CA ASN A 122 1.11 7.30 4.74
C ASN A 122 2.44 7.67 4.06
N LEU A 123 3.08 8.73 4.55
CA LEU A 123 4.36 9.27 4.10
C LEU A 123 5.35 9.17 5.26
N TYR A 124 6.58 8.77 4.96
CA TYR A 124 7.58 8.53 6.00
C TYR A 124 8.87 9.30 5.75
N GLU A 125 9.54 9.65 6.85
CA GLU A 125 10.76 10.46 6.82
C GLU A 125 11.97 9.67 6.33
N GLY A 126 12.01 8.36 6.62
CA GLY A 126 13.02 7.45 6.14
C GLY A 126 12.56 6.61 4.95
N ILE A 127 13.53 5.94 4.32
CA ILE A 127 13.27 4.82 3.40
C ILE A 127 12.65 3.64 4.16
N ASN A 128 12.12 2.66 3.43
CA ASN A 128 11.51 1.45 4.01
C ASN A 128 10.45 1.76 5.07
N TYR A 129 9.71 2.86 4.91
CA TYR A 129 8.66 3.26 5.83
C TYR A 129 9.18 3.40 7.26
N CYS A 130 10.37 3.99 7.46
CA CYS A 130 10.96 4.27 8.76
C CYS A 130 10.83 5.75 9.16
N GLY A 131 11.13 6.07 10.41
CA GLY A 131 11.09 7.43 10.93
C GLY A 131 9.68 7.95 11.20
N ARG A 132 9.56 9.27 11.31
CA ARG A 132 8.27 9.94 11.55
C ARG A 132 7.31 9.73 10.38
N GLU A 133 6.03 9.96 10.63
CA GLU A 133 4.96 9.72 9.68
C GLU A 133 4.07 10.95 9.51
N PHE A 134 3.71 11.25 8.26
CA PHE A 134 2.59 12.10 7.90
C PHE A 134 1.54 11.26 7.17
N ARG A 135 0.27 11.37 7.55
CA ARG A 135 -0.77 10.47 7.03
C ARG A 135 -2.14 11.14 6.94
N GLY A 136 -2.99 10.65 6.04
CA GLY A 136 -4.34 11.19 5.91
C GLY A 136 -5.20 10.53 4.85
N ASN A 137 -6.47 10.95 4.80
CA ASN A 137 -7.49 10.52 3.84
C ASN A 137 -8.12 11.69 3.07
N THR A 138 -7.57 12.89 3.21
CA THR A 138 -8.02 14.11 2.51
C THR A 138 -6.83 14.82 1.86
N ASN A 139 -7.13 15.76 0.96
CA ASN A 139 -6.10 16.57 0.33
C ASN A 139 -5.33 17.37 1.39
N ALA A 140 -4.01 17.38 1.27
CA ALA A 140 -3.10 18.20 2.06
C ALA A 140 -2.39 19.19 1.14
N ASP A 141 -2.74 20.47 1.23
CA ASP A 141 -2.13 21.55 0.44
C ASP A 141 -0.71 21.91 0.92
N SER A 142 -0.32 21.44 2.10
CA SER A 142 1.05 21.44 2.63
C SER A 142 1.25 20.25 3.58
N LEU A 143 2.49 19.81 3.74
CA LEU A 143 2.86 18.78 4.72
C LEU A 143 3.26 19.34 6.10
N LEU A 144 3.05 20.64 6.33
CA LEU A 144 3.40 21.35 7.57
C LEU A 144 4.89 21.15 7.95
N GLU A 145 5.17 20.64 9.15
CA GLU A 145 6.54 20.34 9.61
C GLU A 145 7.21 19.17 8.86
N PHE A 146 6.44 18.45 8.05
CA PHE A 146 6.88 17.34 7.20
C PHE A 146 7.23 17.77 5.77
N ASP A 147 7.23 19.08 5.49
CA ASP A 147 7.65 19.64 4.19
C ASP A 147 9.10 19.25 3.88
N LEU A 148 9.33 18.72 2.67
CA LEU A 148 10.64 18.27 2.17
C LEU A 148 11.29 17.18 3.04
N ARG A 149 10.48 16.27 3.61
CA ARG A 149 10.97 15.17 4.45
C ARG A 149 10.62 13.78 3.95
N VAL A 150 9.82 13.65 2.89
CA VAL A 150 9.28 12.35 2.48
C VAL A 150 10.33 11.54 1.74
N SER A 151 10.63 10.35 2.25
CA SER A 151 11.55 9.38 1.64
C SER A 151 10.92 8.04 1.26
N SER A 152 9.72 7.74 1.76
CA SER A 152 8.94 6.58 1.31
C SER A 152 7.44 6.81 1.46
N VAL A 153 6.64 6.09 0.66
CA VAL A 153 5.20 6.29 0.56
C VAL A 153 4.45 4.97 0.46
N ILE A 154 3.31 4.87 1.13
CA ILE A 154 2.36 3.79 0.91
C ILE A 154 0.95 4.36 0.84
N ILE A 155 0.16 3.84 -0.08
CA ILE A 155 -1.27 4.12 -0.19
C ILE A 155 -2.07 2.84 -0.01
N CYS A 156 -3.27 2.96 0.54
CA CYS A 156 -4.24 1.89 0.60
C CYS A 156 -5.64 2.36 0.18
N GLY A 157 -6.51 1.38 -0.03
CA GLY A 157 -7.85 1.56 -0.55
C GLY A 157 -7.89 1.73 -2.06
N GLN A 158 -9.08 2.00 -2.58
CA GLN A 158 -9.38 1.89 -4.03
C GLN A 158 -9.18 3.19 -4.83
N SER A 159 -8.69 4.26 -4.21
CA SER A 159 -8.48 5.54 -4.90
C SER A 159 -7.00 5.81 -5.13
N PRO A 160 -6.62 6.36 -6.29
CA PRO A 160 -5.28 6.86 -6.50
C PRO A 160 -5.04 8.15 -5.69
N TRP A 161 -3.77 8.47 -5.52
CA TRP A 161 -3.29 9.71 -4.92
C TRP A 161 -2.25 10.37 -5.84
N THR A 162 -2.24 11.69 -5.89
CA THR A 162 -1.22 12.47 -6.59
C THR A 162 -0.33 13.17 -5.59
N PHE A 163 0.98 13.00 -5.74
CA PHE A 163 2.01 13.61 -4.92
C PHE A 163 2.69 14.73 -5.70
N PHE A 164 2.81 15.91 -5.09
CA PHE A 164 3.29 17.13 -5.74
C PHE A 164 4.57 17.64 -5.08
N THR A 165 5.51 18.12 -5.88
CA THR A 165 6.76 18.73 -5.40
C THR A 165 6.59 20.20 -4.99
N GLY A 166 5.46 20.82 -5.29
CA GLY A 166 5.09 22.16 -4.86
C GLY A 166 3.99 22.16 -3.78
N LEU A 167 3.83 23.29 -3.11
CA LEU A 167 2.70 23.55 -2.21
C LEU A 167 1.42 23.78 -3.03
N GLN A 168 0.26 23.58 -2.41
CA GLN A 168 -1.04 23.83 -3.03
C GLN A 168 -1.22 23.13 -4.39
N PHE A 169 -0.73 21.89 -4.49
CA PHE A 169 -0.88 21.04 -5.67
C PHE A 169 -0.19 21.62 -6.93
N THR A 170 0.96 22.25 -6.75
CA THR A 170 1.78 22.82 -7.84
C THR A 170 3.07 22.03 -8.05
N GLY A 171 3.83 22.36 -9.09
CA GLY A 171 5.11 21.72 -9.39
C GLY A 171 4.97 20.42 -10.17
N GLU A 172 6.03 19.62 -10.13
CA GLU A 172 6.02 18.27 -10.69
C GLU A 172 5.09 17.38 -9.85
N ALA A 173 4.39 16.46 -10.50
CA ALA A 173 3.43 15.60 -9.85
C ALA A 173 3.48 14.19 -10.39
N VAL A 174 3.35 13.20 -9.51
CA VAL A 174 3.20 11.78 -9.88
C VAL A 174 1.93 11.23 -9.28
N CYS A 175 1.15 10.53 -10.10
CA CYS A 175 -0.06 9.82 -9.68
C CYS A 175 0.25 8.35 -9.39
N LEU A 176 -0.10 7.90 -8.18
CA LEU A 176 0.08 6.53 -7.70
C LEU A 176 -1.27 5.85 -7.55
N TYR A 177 -1.46 4.73 -8.26
CA TYR A 177 -2.62 3.87 -8.10
C TYR A 177 -2.35 2.74 -7.11
N PRO A 178 -3.35 2.31 -6.32
CA PRO A 178 -3.29 1.01 -5.67
C PRO A 178 -3.11 -0.08 -6.74
N ALA A 179 -2.04 -0.85 -6.64
CA ALA A 179 -1.61 -1.81 -7.67
C ALA A 179 -1.75 -3.26 -7.22
N ASN A 180 -1.67 -3.47 -5.91
CA ASN A 180 -1.67 -4.76 -5.26
C ASN A 180 -2.99 -4.96 -4.52
N ILE A 181 -3.43 -6.23 -4.45
CA ILE A 181 -4.64 -6.60 -3.73
C ILE A 181 -4.31 -7.80 -2.85
N ALA A 182 -4.45 -7.64 -1.54
CA ALA A 182 -4.46 -8.76 -0.60
C ALA A 182 -5.91 -9.17 -0.34
N THR A 183 -6.22 -10.47 -0.39
CA THR A 183 -7.58 -10.99 -0.18
C THR A 183 -7.60 -12.17 0.78
N GLY A 184 -8.70 -12.34 1.50
CA GLY A 184 -8.93 -13.50 2.37
C GLY A 184 -10.29 -13.44 3.07
N ASN A 185 -11.05 -14.53 3.09
CA ASN A 185 -12.38 -14.61 3.72
C ASN A 185 -13.34 -13.46 3.33
N ASN A 186 -13.46 -13.16 2.04
CA ASN A 186 -14.27 -12.04 1.50
C ASN A 186 -13.83 -10.64 1.93
N ILE A 187 -12.64 -10.49 2.52
CA ILE A 187 -12.00 -9.22 2.81
C ILE A 187 -10.98 -8.94 1.70
N SER A 188 -10.94 -7.70 1.22
CA SER A 188 -9.94 -7.19 0.29
C SER A 188 -9.22 -5.97 0.86
N LEU A 189 -7.95 -5.83 0.54
CA LEU A 189 -7.12 -4.68 0.86
C LEU A 189 -6.31 -4.31 -0.38
N HIS A 190 -6.64 -3.17 -0.97
CA HIS A 190 -5.91 -2.56 -2.07
C HIS A 190 -4.77 -1.72 -1.52
N TRP A 191 -3.59 -1.80 -2.13
CA TRP A 191 -2.44 -1.04 -1.69
C TRP A 191 -1.38 -0.85 -2.77
N ASN A 192 -0.51 0.13 -2.57
CA ASN A 192 0.75 0.26 -3.31
C ASN A 192 1.77 0.97 -2.43
N GLY A 193 2.94 0.36 -2.25
CA GLY A 193 3.99 0.86 -1.38
C GLY A 193 5.29 1.00 -2.15
N LEU A 194 5.94 2.15 -2.00
CA LEU A 194 7.23 2.47 -2.57
C LEU A 194 8.21 2.75 -1.42
N PRO A 195 9.18 1.85 -1.17
CA PRO A 195 10.13 1.99 -0.06
C PRO A 195 11.13 3.13 -0.25
N THR A 196 11.23 3.71 -1.45
CA THR A 196 12.09 4.87 -1.75
C THR A 196 11.38 5.80 -2.74
N MET A 197 11.71 7.10 -2.69
CA MET A 197 11.19 8.08 -3.65
C MET A 197 11.72 7.90 -5.08
N GLU A 198 12.92 7.33 -5.23
CA GLU A 198 13.51 7.00 -6.54
C GLU A 198 12.57 6.12 -7.36
N LEU A 199 11.89 5.15 -6.73
CA LEU A 199 10.92 4.30 -7.41
C LEU A 199 9.70 5.09 -7.91
N LEU A 200 9.25 6.11 -7.18
CA LEU A 200 8.14 6.97 -7.63
C LEU A 200 8.56 7.87 -8.82
N GLY A 201 9.86 8.01 -9.07
CA GLY A 201 10.38 8.93 -10.09
C GLY A 201 10.42 10.40 -9.65
N LEU A 202 10.31 10.66 -8.34
CA LEU A 202 10.52 12.00 -7.77
C LEU A 202 11.83 12.03 -6.98
N PRO A 203 12.51 13.20 -6.89
CA PRO A 203 13.66 13.32 -6.01
C PRO A 203 13.29 13.01 -4.56
N ASP A 204 14.23 12.45 -3.81
CA ASP A 204 14.06 12.28 -2.36
C ASP A 204 13.80 13.63 -1.68
N ASN A 205 13.00 13.62 -0.60
CA ASN A 205 12.67 14.83 0.16
C ASN A 205 11.99 15.94 -0.68
N SER A 206 11.24 15.57 -1.73
CA SER A 206 10.64 16.54 -2.65
C SER A 206 9.13 16.75 -2.50
N ILE A 207 8.38 15.83 -1.90
CA ILE A 207 6.92 15.97 -1.77
C ILE A 207 6.57 17.08 -0.78
N ARG A 208 5.60 17.93 -1.16
CA ARG A 208 5.13 19.08 -0.38
C ARG A 208 3.62 19.20 -0.28
N SER A 209 2.86 18.56 -1.18
CA SER A 209 1.40 18.47 -1.08
C SER A 209 0.87 17.18 -1.72
N VAL A 210 -0.33 16.77 -1.31
CA VAL A 210 -0.96 15.50 -1.71
C VAL A 210 -2.44 15.71 -1.98
N ALA A 211 -2.95 15.18 -3.09
CA ALA A 211 -4.37 15.24 -3.40
C ALA A 211 -4.93 13.87 -3.82
N LYS A 212 -6.18 13.63 -3.43
CA LYS A 212 -6.91 12.43 -3.82
C LYS A 212 -7.26 12.49 -5.30
N GLY A 213 -7.14 11.36 -5.98
CA GLY A 213 -7.35 11.24 -7.41
C GLY A 213 -6.04 11.32 -8.20
N CYS A 214 -6.15 11.03 -9.49
CA CYS A 214 -5.06 11.15 -10.45
C CYS A 214 -5.18 12.50 -11.16
N LEU A 215 -4.32 13.46 -10.81
CA LEU A 215 -4.41 14.87 -11.22
C LEU A 215 -3.26 15.29 -12.14
N THR A 216 -2.55 14.33 -12.71
CA THR A 216 -1.38 14.50 -13.59
C THR A 216 -1.38 13.37 -14.62
N ASP A 217 -0.82 13.64 -15.80
CA ASP A 217 -0.60 12.62 -16.83
C ASP A 217 0.63 11.73 -16.51
N ASN A 218 1.49 12.17 -15.58
CA ASN A 218 2.62 11.39 -15.09
C ASN A 218 2.13 10.36 -14.05
N VAL A 219 1.75 9.18 -14.55
CA VAL A 219 1.27 8.07 -13.73
C VAL A 219 2.42 7.11 -13.48
N TYR A 220 2.63 6.73 -12.21
CA TYR A 220 3.60 5.70 -11.85
C TYR A 220 3.24 4.39 -12.58
N PRO A 221 4.15 3.86 -13.43
CA PRO A 221 3.89 2.64 -14.17
C PRO A 221 3.95 1.44 -13.21
N ASN A 222 2.79 0.87 -12.91
CA ASN A 222 2.70 -0.37 -12.15
C ASN A 222 3.16 -1.55 -13.01
N ASN A 223 4.48 -1.70 -13.20
CA ASN A 223 5.06 -2.85 -13.88
C ASN A 223 5.08 -4.08 -12.95
N HIS A 224 3.90 -4.56 -12.55
CA HIS A 224 3.72 -5.84 -11.86
C HIS A 224 3.70 -7.05 -12.82
N LEU A 225 4.45 -6.98 -13.92
CA LEU A 225 4.84 -8.15 -14.72
C LEU A 225 6.36 -8.32 -14.64
N GLN A 226 6.92 -8.39 -13.43
CA GLN A 226 8.00 -9.36 -13.21
C GLN A 226 7.35 -10.74 -13.16
N VAL A 227 7.01 -11.28 -14.33
CA VAL A 227 7.17 -12.71 -14.53
C VAL A 227 8.67 -12.92 -14.36
N GLU A 228 9.09 -13.47 -13.23
CA GLU A 228 10.28 -14.30 -13.27
C GLU A 228 10.06 -15.27 -14.42
N LEU A 229 10.75 -15.06 -15.54
CA LEU A 229 11.07 -16.16 -16.45
C LEU A 229 12.08 -17.04 -15.69
N GLY A 230 11.59 -17.65 -14.62
CA GLY A 230 12.21 -18.75 -13.93
C GLY A 230 12.18 -19.91 -14.90
N ASP A 231 13.37 -20.25 -15.36
CA ASP A 231 13.72 -21.36 -16.22
C ASP A 231 13.16 -21.32 -17.64
N ALA A 232 14.04 -21.59 -18.59
CA ALA A 232 13.73 -21.81 -19.98
C ALA A 232 12.56 -22.80 -20.11
N VAL A 233 11.38 -22.30 -20.48
CA VAL A 233 10.37 -23.16 -21.09
C VAL A 233 10.88 -23.42 -22.51
N GLU A 234 11.41 -24.62 -22.74
CA GLU A 234 11.48 -25.17 -24.09
C GLU A 234 10.08 -25.06 -24.69
N LEU A 235 9.90 -24.16 -25.66
CA LEU A 235 8.71 -24.10 -26.50
C LEU A 235 8.74 -25.35 -27.40
N GLY A 236 8.29 -26.48 -26.84
CA GLY A 236 7.90 -27.65 -27.59
C GLY A 236 6.68 -27.32 -28.45
N ASP A 237 6.85 -27.47 -29.75
CA ASP A 237 5.86 -27.58 -30.82
C ASP A 237 4.63 -26.65 -30.80
N ALA A 238 4.70 -25.64 -31.67
CA ALA A 238 3.61 -25.00 -32.42
C ALA A 238 2.29 -24.71 -31.67
N VAL A 239 2.14 -23.48 -31.17
CA VAL A 239 0.82 -22.89 -30.89
C VAL A 239 0.42 -22.02 -32.09
N GLU A 240 -0.60 -22.46 -32.84
CA GLU A 240 -1.28 -21.62 -33.84
C GLU A 240 -1.96 -20.44 -33.13
N LEU A 241 -1.37 -19.25 -33.21
CA LEU A 241 -2.04 -18.00 -32.85
C LEU A 241 -3.01 -17.59 -33.97
N ARG A 242 -4.26 -18.05 -33.87
CA ARG A 242 -5.39 -17.44 -34.58
C ARG A 242 -5.96 -16.32 -33.72
N ASP A 243 -5.46 -15.11 -33.96
CA ASP A 243 -6.23 -13.86 -34.06
C ASP A 243 -5.30 -12.67 -33.81
N ALA A 244 -5.34 -11.71 -34.74
CA ALA A 244 -4.38 -10.63 -34.88
C ALA A 244 -4.45 -9.60 -33.74
N VAL A 245 -3.35 -9.41 -33.02
CA VAL A 245 -3.14 -8.23 -32.16
C VAL A 245 -2.36 -7.19 -32.98
N LYS A 246 -2.99 -6.06 -33.27
CA LYS A 246 -2.35 -4.89 -33.87
C LYS A 246 -1.36 -4.27 -32.87
N LEU A 247 -0.07 -4.31 -33.17
CA LEU A 247 0.95 -3.50 -32.51
C LEU A 247 1.02 -2.14 -33.21
N GLY A 248 0.83 -1.07 -32.43
CA GLY A 248 1.04 0.31 -32.86
C GLY A 248 2.50 0.73 -32.66
N ASP A 249 3.01 1.42 -33.68
CA ASP A 249 4.17 2.30 -33.80
C ASP A 249 5.52 1.91 -33.14
N ALA A 250 6.40 1.42 -34.02
CA ALA A 250 7.86 1.50 -34.07
C ALA A 250 8.65 1.66 -32.75
N VAL A 251 9.34 0.58 -32.36
CA VAL A 251 10.55 0.66 -31.54
C VAL A 251 11.74 0.51 -32.47
N GLU A 252 12.54 1.57 -32.61
CA GLU A 252 13.88 1.50 -33.21
C GLU A 252 14.78 0.66 -32.30
N LEU A 253 15.32 -0.43 -32.84
CA LEU A 253 16.35 -1.24 -32.18
C LEU A 253 17.70 -0.89 -32.82
N GLU A 254 18.45 0.01 -32.16
CA GLU A 254 19.89 0.13 -32.34
C GLU A 254 20.57 -0.98 -31.53
N ASP A 255 20.90 -2.08 -32.21
CA ASP A 255 22.22 -2.72 -32.19
C ASP A 255 22.14 -4.12 -32.80
N ALA A 256 23.07 -4.37 -33.72
CA ALA A 256 23.10 -5.54 -34.59
C ALA A 256 23.31 -6.84 -33.79
N VAL A 257 22.40 -7.81 -33.98
CA VAL A 257 22.65 -9.21 -33.66
C VAL A 257 22.76 -9.98 -34.98
N GLU A 258 23.96 -10.53 -35.23
CA GLU A 258 24.24 -11.39 -36.37
C GLU A 258 23.33 -12.63 -36.35
N LEU A 259 22.52 -12.80 -37.39
CA LEU A 259 21.76 -14.02 -37.65
C LEU A 259 22.53 -14.88 -38.65
N GLU A 260 23.19 -15.92 -38.14
CA GLU A 260 23.74 -16.98 -38.98
C GLU A 260 22.63 -18.00 -39.34
N ASN A 261 22.50 -18.24 -40.65
CA ASN A 261 21.86 -19.39 -41.29
C ASN A 261 20.34 -19.35 -41.56
N ALA A 262 20.04 -18.67 -42.68
CA ALA A 262 19.30 -19.17 -43.84
C ALA A 262 17.89 -19.74 -43.66
N VAL A 263 16.87 -18.96 -44.03
CA VAL A 263 15.66 -19.46 -44.70
C VAL A 263 15.29 -18.56 -45.88
N LYS A 264 14.98 -19.22 -46.99
CA LYS A 264 14.80 -18.68 -48.35
C LYS A 264 13.70 -17.61 -48.45
N LEU A 265 14.02 -16.52 -49.14
CA LEU A 265 13.06 -15.56 -49.69
C LEU A 265 12.25 -16.21 -50.82
N GLY A 266 10.92 -16.15 -50.69
CA GLY A 266 9.96 -16.44 -51.76
C GLY A 266 9.31 -15.15 -52.25
N ASP A 267 9.78 -14.68 -53.39
CA ASP A 267 9.11 -13.95 -54.47
C ASP A 267 8.10 -12.82 -54.15
N ALA A 268 8.65 -11.59 -54.25
CA ALA A 268 8.14 -10.34 -54.87
C ALA A 268 6.64 -10.10 -55.06
N VAL A 269 6.15 -8.92 -54.61
CA VAL A 269 5.26 -8.00 -55.38
C VAL A 269 5.49 -6.53 -54.92
N GLU A 270 5.37 -5.62 -55.90
CA GLU A 270 5.72 -4.20 -56.06
C GLU A 270 5.25 -3.15 -55.02
N ILE A 271 6.03 -2.07 -54.92
CA ILE A 271 5.67 -0.76 -54.31
C ILE A 271 5.68 0.33 -55.41
N GLY A 272 4.72 1.26 -55.32
CA GLY A 272 4.75 2.61 -55.92
C GLY A 272 3.93 2.71 -57.22
N ASP A 273 3.10 3.72 -57.44
CA ASP A 273 3.30 5.13 -57.10
C ASP A 273 1.99 5.85 -56.76
N ALA A 274 2.09 6.84 -55.87
CA ALA A 274 1.17 7.97 -55.87
C ALA A 274 1.92 9.26 -55.55
N VAL A 275 1.96 10.20 -56.49
CA VAL A 275 2.09 11.63 -56.21
C VAL A 275 1.19 12.39 -57.18
N GLU A 276 0.18 13.07 -56.64
CA GLU A 276 -0.46 14.24 -57.27
C GLU A 276 0.45 15.45 -57.06
N HIS A 277 0.93 16.07 -58.14
CA HIS A 277 0.65 17.48 -58.45
C HIS A 277 0.98 17.84 -59.89
#